data_AF-A0A9X0QBY2-F1
#
_entry.id   AF-A0A9X0QBY2-F1
#
_cell.length_a   1.000
_cell.length_b   1.000
_cell.length_c   1.000
_cell.angle_alpha   90.00
_cell.angle_beta   90.00
_cell.angle_gamma   90.00
#
_symmetry.space_group_name_H-M   'P 1'
#
loop_
_entity.id
_entity.type
_entity.pdbx_description
1 polymer ?
#
loop_
_entity_poly.entity_id
_entity_poly.type
_entity_poly.pdbx_seq_one_letter_code
_entity_poly.pdbx_strand_id
1 'polypeptide(L)'
;MSPLERYRIGIFEGTEKHPAVGVQSRIQDPKDRTRLQLDFTPFEERTVQRYGVEIEKIFYYHDVLRRWINAPDPDSPKLKRLFRFRRFYAHLNSVWFYDPDLDDYFEIPTRDSTFPDMSIWDLKQIRCEARAAGIPDSQVDEE
;
A
#
# COMPACT_ATOMS: atom_id res chain seq x y z
N MET A 1 24.44 -18.10 31.30
CA MET A 1 24.49 -17.10 30.22
C MET A 1 23.10 -16.55 30.00
N SER A 2 22.97 -15.23 29.99
CA SER A 2 21.71 -14.54 29.68
C SER A 2 21.44 -14.53 28.17
N PRO A 3 20.18 -14.38 27.74
CA PRO A 3 19.85 -14.22 26.32
C PRO A 3 20.61 -13.06 25.65
N LEU A 4 20.87 -11.97 26.39
CA LEU A 4 21.61 -10.81 25.91
C LEU A 4 23.09 -11.14 25.65
N GLU A 5 23.72 -11.91 26.53
CA GLU A 5 25.10 -12.38 26.35
C GLU A 5 25.22 -13.29 25.12
N ARG A 6 24.27 -14.21 24.92
CA ARG A 6 24.25 -15.07 23.73
C ARG A 6 24.08 -14.26 22.43
N TYR A 7 23.24 -13.22 22.45
CA TYR A 7 23.11 -12.30 21.31
C TYR A 7 24.42 -11.58 21.02
N ARG A 8 25.09 -11.05 22.05
CA ARG A 8 26.36 -10.34 21.91
C ARG A 8 27.47 -11.23 21.35
N ILE A 9 27.55 -12.47 21.84
CA ILE A 9 28.48 -13.48 21.31
C ILE A 9 28.15 -13.79 19.85
N GLY A 10 26.87 -13.99 19.50
CA GLY A 10 26.48 -14.29 18.12
C GLY A 10 26.74 -13.15 17.13
N ILE A 11 26.53 -11.90 17.54
CA ILE A 11 26.62 -10.74 16.64
C ILE A 11 28.01 -10.11 16.61
N PHE A 12 28.71 -10.02 17.74
CA PHE A 12 29.93 -9.20 17.87
C PHE A 12 31.20 -10.01 18.18
N GLU A 13 31.15 -10.95 19.12
CA GLU A 13 32.36 -11.55 19.69
C GLU A 13 32.75 -12.87 19.00
N GLY A 14 31.76 -13.68 18.63
CA GLY A 14 31.96 -15.03 18.12
C GLY A 14 32.47 -16.02 19.17
N THR A 15 32.60 -17.27 18.77
CA THR A 15 33.23 -18.36 19.51
C THR A 15 34.20 -19.08 18.60
N GLU A 16 35.09 -19.91 19.15
CA GLU A 16 36.03 -20.71 18.35
C GLU A 16 35.34 -21.57 17.27
N LYS A 17 34.10 -22.02 17.55
CA LYS A 17 33.31 -22.84 16.62
C LYS A 17 32.43 -22.02 15.67
N HIS A 18 32.04 -20.82 16.07
CA HIS A 18 31.11 -19.98 15.31
C HIS A 18 31.58 -18.52 15.34
N PRO A 19 32.12 -17.99 14.23
CA PRO A 19 32.51 -16.59 14.16
C PRO A 19 31.31 -15.67 14.33
N ALA A 20 31.56 -14.42 14.74
CA ALA A 20 30.52 -13.39 14.84
C ALA A 20 29.87 -13.13 13.47
N VAL A 21 28.54 -13.03 13.45
CA VAL A 21 27.78 -12.75 12.22
C VAL A 21 27.95 -11.30 11.76
N GLY A 22 28.27 -10.39 12.68
CA GLY A 22 28.34 -8.96 12.42
C GLY A 22 26.96 -8.30 12.34
N VAL A 23 26.95 -6.97 12.38
CA VAL A 23 25.73 -6.19 12.22
C VAL A 23 25.34 -6.23 10.75
N GLN A 24 24.08 -6.59 10.47
CA GLN A 24 23.56 -6.56 9.10
C GLN A 24 23.63 -5.16 8.53
N SER A 25 23.99 -5.06 7.25
CA SER A 25 24.02 -3.79 6.54
C SER A 25 22.64 -3.17 6.55
N ARG A 26 22.57 -1.87 6.86
CA ARG A 26 21.34 -1.11 6.68
C ARG A 26 20.99 -1.11 5.20
N ILE A 27 19.69 -1.21 4.90
CA ILE A 27 19.17 -1.00 3.56
C ILE A 27 19.50 0.45 3.17
N GLN A 28 20.39 0.62 2.19
CA GLN A 28 20.87 1.93 1.76
C GLN A 28 20.03 2.49 0.62
N ASP A 29 19.48 1.62 -0.23
CA ASP A 29 18.68 2.03 -1.37
C ASP A 29 17.32 2.59 -0.89
N PRO A 30 16.96 3.83 -1.28
CA PRO A 30 15.67 4.42 -0.94
C PRO A 30 14.48 3.57 -1.40
N LYS A 31 14.58 2.91 -2.55
CA LYS A 31 13.52 2.07 -3.13
C LYS A 31 13.28 0.83 -2.28
N ASP A 32 14.34 0.16 -1.87
CA ASP A 32 14.25 -1.03 -1.02
C ASP A 32 13.70 -0.69 0.37
N ARG A 33 14.02 0.51 0.88
CA ARG A 33 13.45 1.02 2.13
C ARG A 33 11.94 1.24 2.00
N THR A 34 11.49 1.87 0.91
CA THR A 34 10.06 2.10 0.66
C THR A 34 9.33 0.76 0.48
N ARG A 35 9.89 -0.17 -0.29
CA ARG A 35 9.34 -1.53 -0.45
C ARG A 35 9.16 -2.22 0.89
N LEU A 36 10.18 -2.19 1.76
CA LEU A 36 10.10 -2.76 3.10
C LEU A 36 8.96 -2.15 3.91
N GLN A 37 8.80 -0.83 3.89
CA GLN A 37 7.70 -0.15 4.60
C GLN A 37 6.33 -0.57 4.07
N LEU A 38 6.19 -0.65 2.74
CA LEU A 38 4.97 -1.07 2.08
C LEU A 38 4.64 -2.52 2.44
N ASP A 39 5.62 -3.41 2.51
CA ASP A 39 5.38 -4.83 2.83
C ASP A 39 4.69 -5.04 4.18
N PHE A 40 4.94 -4.14 5.15
CA PHE A 40 4.28 -4.14 6.46
C PHE A 40 3.00 -3.30 6.53
N THR A 41 2.65 -2.57 5.47
CA THR A 41 1.45 -1.74 5.43
C THR A 41 0.23 -2.59 5.09
N PRO A 42 -0.95 -2.37 5.71
CA PRO A 42 -2.17 -3.08 5.33
C PRO A 42 -2.49 -2.95 3.84
N PHE A 43 -3.05 -4.01 3.27
CA PHE A 43 -3.45 -4.05 1.87
C PHE A 43 -4.94 -4.36 1.72
N GLU A 44 -5.52 -3.85 0.64
CA GLU A 44 -6.86 -4.18 0.19
C GLU A 44 -6.79 -4.80 -1.21
N GLU A 45 -7.66 -5.77 -1.48
CA GLU A 45 -7.74 -6.41 -2.79
C GLU A 45 -8.87 -5.78 -3.61
N ARG A 46 -8.52 -5.29 -4.80
CA ARG A 46 -9.47 -4.65 -5.72
C ARG A 46 -9.22 -5.08 -7.15
N THR A 47 -10.29 -5.06 -7.94
CA THR A 47 -10.21 -5.27 -9.38
C THR A 47 -9.84 -3.96 -10.08
N VAL A 48 -9.03 -4.04 -11.14
CA VAL A 48 -8.73 -2.89 -12.00
C VAL A 48 -9.78 -2.80 -13.11
N GLN A 49 -10.53 -1.70 -13.13
CA GLN A 49 -11.58 -1.40 -14.10
C GLN A 49 -11.12 -0.32 -15.10
N ARG A 50 -11.98 0.01 -16.08
CA ARG A 50 -11.65 1.06 -17.08
C ARG A 50 -11.42 2.42 -16.44
N TYR A 51 -12.12 2.70 -15.34
CA TYR A 51 -11.97 3.95 -14.58
C TYR A 51 -10.78 3.93 -13.61
N GLY A 52 -10.01 2.84 -13.56
CA GLY A 52 -8.92 2.63 -12.60
C GLY A 52 -9.33 1.71 -11.47
N VAL A 53 -8.98 2.09 -10.24
CA VAL A 53 -9.36 1.39 -9.02
C VAL A 53 -10.17 2.31 -8.12
N GLU A 54 -11.17 1.76 -7.44
CA GLU A 54 -11.99 2.48 -6.47
C GLU A 54 -11.74 1.90 -5.08
N ILE A 55 -11.37 2.77 -4.14
CA ILE A 55 -11.16 2.43 -2.73
C ILE A 55 -11.84 3.53 -1.91
N GLU A 56 -12.78 3.16 -1.03
CA GLU A 56 -13.53 4.13 -0.21
C GLU A 56 -14.22 5.23 -1.03
N LYS A 57 -14.78 4.90 -2.22
CA LYS A 57 -15.36 5.85 -3.19
C LYS A 57 -14.38 6.84 -3.84
N ILE A 58 -13.09 6.72 -3.55
CA ILE A 58 -12.04 7.50 -4.20
C ILE A 58 -11.52 6.73 -5.40
N PHE A 59 -11.45 7.39 -6.54
CA PHE A 59 -10.93 6.82 -7.78
C PHE A 59 -9.45 7.12 -7.93
N TYR A 60 -8.66 6.09 -8.22
CA TYR A 60 -7.23 6.20 -8.48
C TYR A 60 -6.93 5.70 -9.89
N TYR A 61 -6.02 6.38 -10.58
CA TYR A 61 -5.67 6.02 -11.95
C TYR A 61 -4.21 6.37 -12.26
N HIS A 62 -3.53 5.44 -12.92
CA HIS A 62 -2.20 5.65 -13.48
C HIS A 62 -2.01 4.74 -14.70
N ASP A 63 -1.12 5.13 -15.61
CA ASP A 63 -0.91 4.41 -16.87
C ASP A 63 -0.42 2.97 -16.68
N VAL A 64 0.25 2.68 -15.55
CA VAL A 64 0.69 1.33 -15.15
C VAL A 64 -0.50 0.36 -15.04
N LEU A 65 -1.69 0.84 -14.67
CA LEU A 65 -2.88 0.01 -14.53
C LEU A 65 -3.49 -0.39 -15.88
N ARG A 66 -3.14 0.28 -16.99
CA ARG A 66 -3.80 0.06 -18.29
C ARG A 66 -3.77 -1.40 -18.76
N ARG A 67 -2.64 -2.07 -18.56
CA ARG A 67 -2.46 -3.48 -18.93
C ARG A 67 -3.31 -4.44 -18.08
N TRP A 68 -3.72 -3.99 -16.90
CA TRP A 68 -4.45 -4.77 -15.92
C TRP A 68 -5.97 -4.55 -15.96
N ILE A 69 -6.44 -3.63 -16.80
CA ILE A 69 -7.87 -3.32 -16.96
C ILE A 69 -8.65 -4.56 -17.41
N ASN A 70 -9.58 -4.99 -16.57
CA ASN A 70 -10.39 -6.22 -16.77
C ASN A 70 -9.55 -7.48 -17.01
N ALA A 71 -8.33 -7.55 -16.46
CA ALA A 71 -7.53 -8.75 -16.52
C ALA A 71 -8.30 -9.93 -15.88
N PRO A 72 -8.40 -11.09 -16.57
CA PRO A 72 -9.01 -12.28 -15.99
C PRO A 72 -8.10 -12.87 -14.92
N ASP A 73 -8.71 -13.53 -13.94
CA ASP A 73 -7.97 -14.26 -12.92
C ASP A 73 -7.25 -15.48 -13.54
N PRO A 74 -5.96 -15.72 -13.21
CA PRO A 74 -5.19 -16.85 -13.75
C PRO A 74 -5.78 -18.22 -13.40
N ASP A 75 -6.36 -18.37 -12.21
CA ASP A 75 -6.93 -19.62 -11.71
C ASP A 75 -8.40 -19.77 -12.15
N SER A 76 -9.11 -18.65 -12.31
CA SER A 76 -10.53 -18.62 -12.66
C SER A 76 -10.85 -17.61 -13.76
N PRO A 77 -10.77 -18.00 -15.05
CA PRO A 77 -10.93 -17.08 -16.19
C PRO A 77 -12.27 -16.32 -16.26
N LYS A 78 -13.30 -16.78 -15.53
CA LYS A 78 -14.61 -16.13 -15.45
C LYS A 78 -14.62 -14.93 -14.48
N LEU A 79 -13.67 -14.87 -13.56
CA LEU A 79 -13.56 -13.83 -12.55
C LEU A 79 -12.54 -12.77 -13.01
N LYS A 80 -12.76 -11.53 -12.55
CA LYS A 80 -11.76 -10.48 -12.69
C LYS A 80 -10.65 -10.71 -11.68
N ARG A 81 -9.41 -10.50 -12.10
CA ARG A 81 -8.24 -10.61 -11.24
C ARG A 81 -8.31 -9.58 -10.12
N LEU A 82 -8.07 -10.04 -8.90
CA LEU A 82 -7.88 -9.19 -7.74
C LEU A 82 -6.40 -8.82 -7.62
N PHE A 83 -6.14 -7.54 -7.40
CA PHE A 83 -4.79 -7.01 -7.18
C PHE A 83 -4.67 -6.40 -5.80
N ARG A 84 -3.46 -6.45 -5.24
CA ARG A 84 -3.16 -5.89 -3.93
C ARG A 84 -2.80 -4.42 -4.06
N PHE A 85 -3.57 -3.59 -3.37
CA PHE A 85 -3.33 -2.16 -3.21
C PHE A 85 -2.99 -1.89 -1.76
N ARG A 86 -1.88 -1.21 -1.51
CA ARG A 86 -1.49 -0.74 -0.19
C ARG A 86 -1.75 0.75 -0.08
N ARG A 87 -2.18 1.22 1.09
CA ARG A 87 -2.39 2.64 1.32
C ARG A 87 -1.95 3.03 2.72
N PHE A 88 -1.57 4.30 2.85
CA PHE A 88 -1.33 4.90 4.15
C PHE A 88 -2.63 5.52 4.66
N TYR A 89 -2.95 5.36 5.94
CA TYR A 89 -4.19 5.93 6.50
C TYR A 89 -4.15 7.45 6.67
N ALA A 90 -2.94 8.01 6.72
CA ALA A 90 -2.71 9.44 6.94
C ALA A 90 -2.86 10.28 5.67
N HIS A 91 -2.65 9.68 4.49
CA HIS A 91 -2.62 10.39 3.21
C HIS A 91 -3.41 9.60 2.17
N LEU A 92 -4.49 10.20 1.65
CA LEU A 92 -5.37 9.61 0.65
C LEU A 92 -5.01 9.97 -0.80
N ASN A 93 -3.99 10.80 -1.00
CA ASN A 93 -3.60 11.27 -2.33
C ASN A 93 -3.06 10.16 -3.25
N SER A 94 -2.47 9.11 -2.69
CA SER A 94 -1.93 8.02 -3.51
C SER A 94 -2.06 6.65 -2.84
N VAL A 95 -2.12 5.63 -3.70
CA VAL A 95 -2.12 4.22 -3.31
C VAL A 95 -1.00 3.49 -4.04
N TRP A 96 -0.48 2.44 -3.42
CA TRP A 96 0.60 1.63 -3.95
C TRP A 96 0.05 0.35 -4.55
N PHE A 97 0.18 0.20 -5.86
CA PHE A 97 -0.18 -0.99 -6.60
C PHE A 97 1.01 -1.95 -6.68
N TYR A 98 0.79 -3.20 -6.29
CA TYR A 98 1.78 -4.25 -6.50
C TYR A 98 1.59 -4.89 -7.87
N ASP A 99 2.58 -4.75 -8.76
CA ASP A 99 2.57 -5.38 -10.08
C ASP A 99 3.14 -6.80 -9.99
N PRO A 100 2.33 -7.84 -10.26
CA PRO A 100 2.76 -9.23 -10.12
C PRO A 100 3.76 -9.70 -11.18
N ASP A 101 3.92 -9.02 -12.32
CA ASP A 101 4.91 -9.44 -13.33
C ASP A 101 6.26 -8.72 -13.15
N LEU A 102 6.25 -7.52 -12.56
CA LEU A 102 7.46 -6.75 -12.25
C LEU A 102 7.98 -6.97 -10.82
N ASP A 103 7.18 -7.60 -9.96
CA ASP A 103 7.46 -7.79 -8.52
C ASP A 103 7.87 -6.48 -7.82
N ASP A 104 7.12 -5.42 -8.12
CA ASP A 104 7.44 -4.08 -7.64
C ASP A 104 6.19 -3.26 -7.35
N TYR A 105 6.35 -2.23 -6.52
CA TYR A 105 5.28 -1.32 -6.14
C TYR A 105 5.31 -0.05 -6.99
N PHE A 106 4.14 0.36 -7.47
CA PHE A 106 3.94 1.58 -8.24
C PHE A 106 2.97 2.49 -7.51
N GLU A 107 3.34 3.76 -7.41
CA GLU A 107 2.45 4.80 -6.88
C GLU A 107 1.37 5.13 -7.91
N ILE A 108 0.12 5.11 -7.46
CA ILE A 108 -1.07 5.43 -8.23
C ILE A 108 -1.73 6.63 -7.55
N PRO A 109 -1.67 7.83 -8.15
CA PRO A 109 -2.32 9.00 -7.60
C PRO A 109 -3.85 8.90 -7.72
N THR A 110 -4.54 9.74 -6.97
CA THR A 110 -5.96 10.01 -7.20
C THR A 110 -6.17 10.45 -8.65
N ARG A 111 -7.30 10.03 -9.21
CA ARG A 111 -7.70 10.45 -10.55
C ARG A 111 -7.98 11.95 -10.60
N ASP A 112 -8.54 12.48 -9.52
CA ASP A 112 -8.76 13.89 -9.35
C ASP A 112 -7.57 14.54 -8.64
N SER A 113 -6.91 15.46 -9.33
CA SER A 113 -5.78 16.21 -8.81
C SER A 113 -6.19 17.33 -7.86
N THR A 114 -7.47 17.73 -7.85
CA THR A 114 -7.96 18.74 -6.89
C THR A 114 -8.32 18.14 -5.54
N PHE A 115 -8.33 16.82 -5.43
CA PHE A 115 -8.63 16.13 -4.18
C PHE A 115 -7.62 16.53 -3.09
N PRO A 116 -8.09 16.98 -1.91
CA PRO A 116 -7.20 17.43 -0.85
C PRO A 116 -6.40 16.27 -0.26
N ASP A 117 -5.16 16.55 0.18
CA ASP A 117 -4.44 15.59 1.00
C ASP A 117 -5.07 15.56 2.40
N MET A 118 -5.74 14.46 2.71
CA MET A 118 -6.47 14.27 3.94
C MET A 118 -6.36 12.82 4.42
N SER A 119 -6.61 12.60 5.70
CA SER A 119 -6.61 11.27 6.27
C SER A 119 -7.94 10.55 6.05
N ILE A 120 -7.94 9.23 6.20
CA ILE A 120 -9.16 8.42 6.21
C ILE A 120 -10.12 8.83 7.32
N TRP A 121 -9.60 9.36 8.43
CA TRP A 121 -10.42 9.79 9.55
C TRP A 121 -11.16 11.08 9.22
N ASP A 122 -10.49 12.02 8.57
CA ASP A 122 -11.11 13.26 8.10
C ASP A 122 -12.24 12.94 7.11
N LEU A 123 -12.00 12.01 6.18
CA LEU A 123 -12.99 11.59 5.18
C LEU A 123 -14.23 10.97 5.84
N LYS A 124 -14.00 10.13 6.86
CA LYS A 124 -15.08 9.52 7.63
C LYS A 124 -15.85 10.57 8.43
N GLN A 125 -15.17 11.55 9.00
CA GLN A 125 -15.80 12.63 9.74
C GLN A 125 -16.68 13.49 8.83
N ILE A 126 -16.14 13.95 7.69
CA ILE A 126 -16.88 14.75 6.70
C ILE A 126 -18.13 14.00 6.23
N ARG A 127 -18.03 12.71 5.91
CA ARG A 127 -19.22 11.90 5.56
C ARG A 127 -20.22 11.76 6.70
N CYS A 128 -19.75 11.62 7.93
CA CYS A 128 -20.63 11.52 9.09
C CYS A 128 -21.43 12.81 9.25
N GLU A 129 -20.76 13.96 9.14
CA GLU A 129 -21.36 15.29 9.21
C GLU A 129 -22.34 15.54 8.05
N ALA A 130 -21.95 15.21 6.82
CA ALA A 130 -22.82 15.34 5.65
C ALA A 130 -24.09 14.48 5.75
N ARG A 131 -23.96 13.23 6.22
CA ARG A 131 -25.12 12.36 6.47
C ARG A 131 -26.03 12.92 7.56
N ALA A 132 -25.47 13.50 8.62
CA ALA A 132 -26.25 14.17 9.66
C ALA A 132 -26.99 15.41 9.12
N ALA A 133 -26.41 16.11 8.15
CA ALA A 133 -27.03 17.23 7.44
C ALA A 133 -28.04 16.81 6.35
N GLY A 134 -28.20 15.51 6.07
CA GLY A 134 -29.10 14.99 5.05
C GLY A 134 -28.57 15.14 3.61
N ILE A 135 -27.29 15.48 3.44
CA ILE A 135 -26.62 15.56 2.15
C ILE A 135 -26.25 14.12 1.72
N PRO A 136 -26.64 13.67 0.52
CA PRO A 136 -26.25 12.36 0.02
C PRO A 136 -24.73 12.29 -0.21
N ASP A 137 -24.12 11.16 0.15
CA ASP A 137 -22.66 10.93 0.02
C ASP A 137 -22.09 11.32 -1.37
N SER A 138 -22.88 11.23 -2.44
CA SER A 138 -22.46 11.55 -3.81
C SER A 138 -22.16 13.04 -4.06
N GLN A 139 -22.71 13.94 -3.25
CA GLN A 139 -22.47 15.39 -3.38
C GLN A 139 -21.27 15.87 -2.55
N VAL A 140 -20.86 15.07 -1.57
CA VAL A 140 -19.75 15.38 -0.64
C VAL A 140 -18.40 15.14 -1.30
N ASP A 141 -18.36 14.21 -2.27
CA ASP A 141 -17.15 13.87 -3.00
C ASP A 141 -16.89 14.86 -4.19
N GLU A 142 -17.73 15.89 -4.39
CA GLU A 142 -17.64 16.89 -5.49
C GLU A 142 -17.27 18.32 -5.04
N GLU A 143 -17.22 18.63 -3.73
CA GLU A 143 -16.84 19.95 -3.17
C GLU A 143 -15.44 19.95 -2.54
#